data_AF-A0A1W1BBM9-F1
#
_entry.id   AF-A0A1W1BBM9-F1
#
_cell.length_a   1.000
_cell.length_b   1.000
_cell.length_c   1.000
_cell.angle_alpha   90.00
_cell.angle_beta   90.00
_cell.angle_gamma   90.00
#
_symmetry.space_group_name_H-M   'P 1'
#
loop_
_entity.id
_entity.type
_entity.pdbx_description
1 polymer ?
#
loop_
_entity_poly.entity_id
_entity_poly.type
_entity_poly.pdbx_seq_one_letter_code
_entity_poly.pdbx_strand_id
1 'polypeptide(L)' 'MKIFKEIYGVGILFFYYMKYIILIGWPLLLYGLEYKANIIMDILWVYSLALMTKDIIMKFVFKKRYCDSGACSASRKK' A
#
# COMPACT_ATOMS: atom_id res chain seq x y z
N MET A 1 -21.30 -14.38 2.89
CA MET A 1 -20.45 -13.61 1.94
C MET A 1 -20.29 -12.11 2.25
N LYS A 2 -20.93 -11.53 3.28
CA LYS A 2 -20.71 -10.11 3.66
C LYS A 2 -19.46 -9.91 4.53
N ILE A 3 -19.24 -10.81 5.48
CA ILE A 3 -18.12 -10.77 6.45
C ILE A 3 -16.74 -10.74 5.77
N PHE A 4 -16.52 -11.57 4.74
CA PHE A 4 -15.25 -11.55 4.00
C PHE A 4 -14.99 -10.19 3.34
N LYS A 5 -16.04 -9.53 2.84
CA LYS A 5 -15.94 -8.21 2.20
C LYS A 5 -15.60 -7.12 3.22
N GLU A 6 -16.17 -7.22 4.42
CA GLU A 6 -15.89 -6.33 5.55
C GLU A 6 -14.48 -6.53 6.09
N ILE A 7 -14.06 -7.78 6.34
CA ILE A 7 -12.69 -8.10 6.79
C ILE A 7 -11.66 -7.63 5.75
N TYR A 8 -11.96 -7.78 4.46
CA TYR A 8 -11.05 -7.31 3.42
C TYR A 8 -10.99 -5.77 3.37
N GLY A 9 -12.12 -5.09 3.52
CA GLY A 9 -12.17 -3.62 3.58
C GLY A 9 -11.45 -3.05 4.80
N VAL A 10 -11.72 -3.61 5.99
CA VAL A 10 -11.06 -3.24 7.25
C VAL A 10 -9.57 -3.56 7.19
N GLY A 11 -9.21 -4.72 6.65
CA GLY A 11 -7.81 -5.12 6.46
C GLY A 11 -7.07 -4.13 5.56
N ILE A 12 -7.62 -3.77 4.41
CA ILE A 12 -7.02 -2.75 3.53
C ILE A 12 -6.85 -1.42 4.25
N LEU A 13 -7.86 -0.94 4.98
CA LEU A 13 -7.78 0.33 5.71
C LEU A 13 -6.72 0.29 6.82
N PHE A 14 -6.66 -0.82 7.56
CA PHE A 14 -5.66 -1.08 8.58
C PHE A 14 -4.25 -1.08 7.99
N PHE A 15 -4.01 -1.85 6.94
CA PHE A 15 -2.72 -1.90 6.26
C PHE A 15 -2.36 -0.53 5.66
N TYR A 16 -3.33 0.25 5.17
CA TYR A 16 -3.06 1.58 4.61
C TYR A 16 -2.44 2.54 5.65
N TYR A 17 -2.94 2.50 6.89
CA TYR A 17 -2.39 3.29 8.00
C TYR A 17 -1.11 2.68 8.58
N MET A 18 -1.09 1.36 8.75
CA MET A 18 0.00 0.66 9.45
C MET A 18 1.20 0.36 8.55
N LYS A 19 1.11 0.49 7.22
CA LYS A 19 2.19 0.09 6.31
C LYS A 19 3.54 0.70 6.66
N TYR A 20 3.58 1.97 7.04
CA TYR A 20 4.83 2.67 7.34
C TYR A 20 5.42 2.23 8.69
N ILE A 21 4.54 2.00 9.66
CA ILE A 21 4.93 1.51 10.99
C ILE A 21 5.47 0.09 10.87
N ILE A 22 4.83 -0.78 10.08
CA ILE A 22 5.31 -2.15 9.85
C ILE A 22 6.60 -2.14 9.02
N LEU A 23 6.68 -1.31 7.96
CA LEU A 23 7.86 -1.21 7.09
C LEU A 23 9.12 -0.79 7.84
N ILE A 24 9.00 0.19 8.74
CA ILE A 24 10.14 0.74 9.51
C ILE A 24 10.31 -0.01 10.83
N GLY A 25 9.21 -0.34 11.50
CA GLY A 25 9.20 -1.00 12.80
C GLY A 25 9.74 -2.43 12.74
N TRP A 26 9.46 -3.19 11.67
CA TRP A 26 9.98 -4.56 11.54
C TRP A 26 11.51 -4.64 11.45
N PRO A 27 12.19 -3.92 10.52
CA PRO A 27 13.65 -3.88 10.51
C PRO A 27 14.21 -3.23 11.78
N LEU A 28 13.56 -2.21 12.35
CA LEU A 28 14.01 -1.61 13.61
C LEU A 28 13.99 -2.62 14.77
N LEU A 29 12.97 -3.47 14.86
CA LEU A 29 12.89 -4.53 15.87
C LEU A 29 13.95 -5.62 15.64
N LEU A 30 14.21 -5.99 14.39
CA LEU A 30 15.22 -6.99 14.03
C LEU A 30 16.65 -6.50 14.32
N TYR A 31 17.00 -5.28 13.89
CA TYR A 31 18.36 -4.76 14.00
C TYR A 31 18.65 -3.99 15.30
N GLY A 32 17.63 -3.43 15.94
CA GLY A 32 17.78 -2.61 17.15
C GLY A 32 17.57 -3.38 18.46
N LEU A 33 16.76 -4.44 18.45
CA LEU A 33 16.42 -5.22 19.65
C LEU A 33 16.80 -6.71 19.55
N GLU A 34 17.47 -7.13 18.47
CA GLU A 34 17.75 -8.55 18.16
C GLU A 34 16.52 -9.45 18.35
N TYR A 35 15.34 -8.91 18.00
CA TYR A 35 14.10 -9.61 18.25
C TYR A 35 14.03 -10.86 17.37
N LYS A 36 13.61 -11.99 17.96
CA LYS A 36 13.55 -13.28 17.25
C LYS A 36 12.74 -13.12 15.96
N ALA A 37 13.34 -13.56 14.86
CA ALA A 37 12.69 -13.53 13.56
C ALA A 37 11.38 -14.34 13.62
N ASN A 38 10.27 -13.65 13.42
CA ASN A 38 8.93 -14.22 13.44
C ASN A 38 8.36 -14.23 12.03
N ILE A 39 8.08 -15.43 11.52
CA ILE A 39 7.48 -15.66 10.19
C ILE A 39 6.18 -14.87 10.01
N ILE A 40 5.37 -14.73 11.06
CA ILE A 40 4.11 -13.98 11.03
C ILE A 40 4.36 -12.52 10.64
N MET A 41 5.34 -11.88 11.27
CA MET A 41 5.66 -10.47 11.03
C MET A 41 6.29 -10.27 9.65
N ASP A 42 7.08 -11.25 9.19
CA ASP A 42 7.65 -11.23 7.85
C ASP A 42 6.58 -11.29 6.76
N ILE A 43 5.59 -12.18 6.92
CA ILE A 43 4.41 -12.26 6.03
C ILE A 43 3.62 -10.94 6.07
N LEU A 44 3.41 -10.37 7.26
CA LEU A 44 2.68 -9.11 7.45
C LEU A 44 3.39 -7.94 6.75
N TRP A 45 4.71 -7.93 6.81
CA TRP A 45 5.57 -6.97 6.14
C TRP A 45 5.51 -7.12 4.61
N VAL A 46 5.66 -8.35 4.09
CA VAL A 46 5.53 -8.65 2.66
C VAL A 46 4.15 -8.28 2.12
N TYR A 47 3.09 -8.54 2.89
CA TYR A 47 1.72 -8.18 2.51
C TYR A 47 1.53 -6.66 2.43
N SER A 48 2.12 -5.91 3.37
CA SER A 48 2.14 -4.44 3.35
C SER A 48 2.88 -3.91 2.12
N LEU A 49 3.98 -4.55 1.74
CA LEU A 49 4.78 -4.22 0.55
C LEU A 49 3.99 -4.49 -0.74
N ALA A 50 3.31 -5.63 -0.83
CA ALA A 50 2.46 -5.97 -1.97
C ALA A 50 1.30 -4.97 -2.16
N LEU A 51 0.64 -4.56 -1.06
CA LEU A 51 -0.41 -3.53 -1.10
C LEU A 51 0.13 -2.19 -1.59
N MET A 52 1.29 -1.75 -1.08
CA MET A 52 1.93 -0.50 -1.52
C MET A 52 2.33 -0.56 -2.99
N THR A 53 2.88 -1.67 -3.46
CA THR A 53 3.19 -1.88 -4.88
C THR A 53 1.93 -1.84 -5.74
N LYS A 54 0.81 -2.43 -5.29
CA LYS A 54 -0.48 -2.34 -6.01
C LYS A 54 -0.97 -0.90 -6.13
N ASP A 55 -0.90 -0.12 -5.04
CA ASP A 55 -1.27 1.30 -5.03
C ASP A 55 -0.38 2.13 -5.96
N ILE A 56 0.94 1.89 -5.95
CA ILE A 56 1.88 2.54 -6.87
C ILE A 56 1.57 2.15 -8.30
N ILE A 57 1.39 0.86 -8.60
CA ILE A 57 1.05 0.38 -9.95
C ILE A 57 -0.24 1.00 -10.43
N MET A 58 -1.32 1.00 -9.63
CA MET A 58 -2.55 1.71 -10.01
C MET A 58 -2.27 3.20 -10.24
N LYS A 59 -1.60 3.89 -9.31
CA LYS A 59 -1.35 5.32 -9.45
C LYS A 59 -0.41 5.68 -10.61
N PHE A 60 0.50 4.80 -11.00
CA PHE A 60 1.49 5.04 -12.07
C PHE A 60 0.99 4.54 -13.44
N VAL A 61 0.35 3.37 -13.48
CA VAL A 61 -0.19 2.74 -14.71
C VAL A 61 -1.55 3.33 -15.09
N PHE A 62 -2.48 3.53 -14.14
CA PHE A 62 -3.79 4.12 -14.45
C PHE A 62 -3.72 5.64 -14.67
N LYS A 63 -2.77 6.36 -14.09
CA LYS A 63 -2.56 7.78 -14.42
C LYS A 63 -2.13 7.97 -15.88
N LYS A 64 -1.46 6.98 -16.48
CA LYS A 64 -1.16 6.97 -17.91
C LYS A 64 -2.43 6.91 -18.78
N ARG A 65 -3.49 6.23 -18.33
CA ARG A 65 -4.76 6.08 -19.07
C ARG A 65 -5.65 7.32 -19.06
N TYR A 66 -5.57 8.16 -18.02
CA TYR A 66 -6.37 9.40 -17.95
C TYR A 66 -5.81 10.56 -18.80
N CYS A 67 -4.61 10.42 -19.36
CA CYS A 67 -4.00 11.41 -20.27
C CYS A 67 -3.78 10.86 -21.69
N ASP A 68 -4.50 9.81 -22.09
CA ASP A 68 -4.33 9.22 -23.43
C ASP A 68 -5.66 9.13 -24.20
N SER A 69 -6.61 10.01 -23.88
CA SER A 69 -7.86 10.19 -24.64
C SER A 69 -8.41 11.61 -24.42
N GLY A 70 -7.75 12.61 -25.02
CA GLY A 70 -8.45 13.80 -25.55
C GLY A 70 -8.88 14.94 -24.62
N ALA A 71 -8.38 15.11 -23.38
CA ALA A 71 -8.80 16.26 -22.56
C ALA A 71 -7.79 16.80 -21.54
N CYS A 72 -6.52 16.96 -21.90
CA CYS A 72 -5.72 18.04 -21.29
C CYS A 72 -6.05 19.34 -22.03
N SER A 73 -7.26 19.88 -21.82
CA SER A 73 -7.51 21.27 -22.17
C SER A 73 -6.75 22.14 -21.17
N ALA A 74 -5.64 22.69 -21.64
CA ALA A 74 -5.02 23.84 -21.04
C ALA A 74 -6.03 25.00 -21.10
N SER A 75 -6.93 25.12 -20.12
CA SER A 75 -7.64 26.38 -19.90
C SER A 75 -6.71 27.35 -19.17
N ARG A 76 -5.69 27.80 -19.89
CA ARG A 76 -5.12 29.12 -19.69
C ARG A 76 -6.17 30.11 -20.20
N LYS A 77 -7.11 30.54 -19.34
CA LYS A 77 -7.91 31.73 -19.62
C LYS A 77 -7.23 32.92 -18.94
N LYS A 78 -6.94 33.91 -19.79
CA LYS A 78 -6.50 35.29 -19.57
C LYS A 78 -6.59 35.81 -18.15
#